data_AF-A0A7R9YHQ6-F1
#
_entry.id   AF-A0A7R9YHQ6-F1
#
_cell.length_a   1.000
_cell.length_b   1.000
_cell.length_c   1.000
_cell.angle_alpha   90.00
_cell.angle_beta   90.00
_cell.angle_gamma   90.00
#
_symmetry.space_group_name_H-M   'P 1'
#
loop_
_entity.id
_entity.type
_entity.pdbx_description
1 polymer ?
#
loop_
_entity_poly.entity_id
_entity_poly.type
_entity_poly.pdbx_seq_one_letter_code
_entity_poly.pdbx_strand_id
1 'polypeptide(L)'
;LEPTHATRLRGDYRSGKRLNMRKVVPYIASGYRKDKIWLRRTRCSSRRYSLLVAVDDSESMALSGAAPLAVEAVGTLLTGLAQLEVGSVGVLAFADGVRLLHPPDEPLSGAAPL
;
A
#
# COMPACT_ATOMS: atom_id res chain seq x y z
N LEU A 1 10.58 0.18 3.10
CA LEU A 1 9.41 0.97 3.51
C LEU A 1 8.72 0.29 4.69
N GLU A 2 8.71 0.93 5.85
CA GLU A 2 8.10 0.37 7.06
C GLU A 2 6.56 0.42 6.96
N PRO A 3 5.84 -0.65 7.36
CA PRO A 3 4.39 -0.67 7.35
C PRO A 3 3.82 0.30 8.39
N THR A 4 2.88 1.15 7.97
CA THR A 4 2.31 2.24 8.79
C THR A 4 1.01 1.87 9.50
N HIS A 5 0.27 0.86 9.02
CA HIS A 5 -1.07 0.55 9.54
C HIS A 5 -1.16 -0.83 10.22
N ALA A 6 -1.72 -0.83 11.44
CA ALA A 6 -1.81 -1.99 12.32
C ALA A 6 -3.02 -2.88 11.99
N THR A 7 -2.82 -3.90 11.16
CA THR A 7 -3.88 -4.83 10.74
C THR A 7 -3.74 -6.24 11.32
N ARG A 8 -2.54 -6.68 11.70
CA ARG A 8 -2.28 -8.05 12.19
C ARG A 8 -2.33 -8.12 13.71
N LEU A 9 -2.72 -9.30 14.19
CA LEU A 9 -2.84 -9.58 15.61
C LEU A 9 -1.46 -9.72 16.26
N ARG A 10 -1.30 -9.09 17.43
CA ARG A 10 -0.20 -9.25 18.37
C ARG A 10 -0.79 -9.64 19.73
N GLY A 11 -0.10 -10.51 20.47
CA GLY A 11 -0.53 -10.96 21.80
C GLY A 11 -0.08 -10.08 22.95
N ASP A 12 -0.19 -10.65 24.15
CA ASP A 12 0.30 -10.10 25.42
C ASP A 12 -0.54 -8.95 26.00
N TYR A 13 -1.81 -8.91 25.63
CA TYR A 13 -2.77 -7.96 26.17
C TYR A 13 -3.66 -8.63 27.23
N ARG A 14 -4.09 -7.84 28.22
CA ARG A 14 -5.09 -8.25 29.23
C ARG A 14 -6.52 -8.29 28.71
N SER A 15 -6.78 -7.67 27.56
CA SER A 15 -8.08 -7.70 26.89
C SER A 15 -7.93 -7.60 25.38
N GLY A 16 -8.90 -8.13 24.64
CA GLY A 16 -8.94 -8.12 23.18
C GLY A 16 -10.14 -8.89 22.65
N LYS A 17 -10.35 -8.88 21.32
CA LYS A 17 -11.47 -9.61 20.69
C LYS A 17 -11.15 -11.08 20.40
N ARG A 18 -9.86 -11.48 20.47
CA ARG A 18 -9.40 -12.84 20.14
C ARG A 18 -8.41 -13.34 21.19
N LEU A 19 -8.43 -14.64 21.44
CA LEU A 19 -7.54 -15.33 22.37
C LEU A 19 -6.28 -15.86 21.67
N ASN A 20 -5.14 -15.79 22.36
CA ASN A 20 -3.92 -16.48 21.94
C ASN A 20 -3.99 -17.94 22.40
N MET A 21 -4.35 -18.85 21.48
CA MET A 21 -4.54 -20.27 21.80
C MET A 21 -3.30 -20.93 22.43
N ARG A 22 -2.08 -20.45 22.13
CA ARG A 22 -0.84 -20.97 22.74
C ARG A 22 -0.70 -20.61 24.23
N LYS A 23 -1.43 -19.60 24.72
CA LYS A 23 -1.36 -19.11 26.10
C LYS A 23 -2.52 -19.55 26.99
N VAL A 24 -3.51 -20.25 26.44
CA VAL A 24 -4.67 -20.73 27.21
C VAL A 24 -4.27 -21.73 28.29
N VAL A 25 -3.43 -22.72 27.96
CA VAL A 25 -2.97 -23.74 28.92
C VAL A 25 -2.20 -23.13 30.09
N PRO A 26 -1.16 -22.29 29.88
CA PRO A 26 -0.47 -21.61 30.98
C PRO A 26 -1.36 -20.68 31.83
N TYR A 27 -2.41 -20.11 31.25
CA TYR A 27 -3.35 -19.24 31.96
C TYR A 27 -4.20 -20.02 32.95
N ILE A 28 -4.79 -21.14 32.52
CA ILE A 28 -5.56 -22.04 33.39
C ILE A 28 -4.65 -22.62 34.48
N ALA A 29 -3.48 -23.15 34.10
CA ALA A 29 -2.51 -23.72 35.04
C ALA A 29 -2.00 -22.70 36.09
N SER A 30 -2.05 -21.40 35.78
CA SER A 30 -1.67 -20.34 36.73
C SER A 30 -2.77 -19.93 37.71
N GLY A 31 -3.97 -20.56 37.64
CA GLY A 31 -5.14 -20.10 38.39
C GLY A 31 -5.57 -18.71 37.93
N TYR A 32 -5.63 -18.48 36.61
CA TYR A 32 -6.07 -17.23 35.99
C TYR A 32 -5.16 -16.00 36.24
N ARG A 33 -3.96 -16.18 36.82
CA ARG A 33 -3.02 -15.09 37.11
C ARG A 33 -2.27 -14.56 35.89
N LYS A 34 -1.94 -15.42 34.91
CA LYS A 34 -1.25 -15.04 33.66
C LYS A 34 -2.22 -14.45 32.62
N ASP A 35 -2.87 -13.34 32.98
CA ASP A 35 -4.01 -12.72 32.29
C ASP A 35 -3.74 -12.08 30.92
N LYS A 36 -2.46 -11.99 30.50
CA LYS A 36 -2.04 -11.44 29.20
C LYS A 36 -2.19 -12.43 28.05
N ILE A 37 -3.41 -12.94 27.85
CA ILE A 37 -3.73 -13.98 26.85
C ILE A 37 -4.38 -13.45 25.57
N TRP A 38 -4.69 -12.15 25.52
CA TRP A 38 -5.49 -11.59 24.44
C TRP A 38 -4.65 -11.08 23.28
N LEU A 39 -5.24 -11.13 22.10
CA LEU A 39 -4.69 -10.59 20.86
C LEU A 39 -5.38 -9.25 20.51
N ARG A 40 -4.61 -8.26 20.06
CA ARG A 40 -5.08 -6.99 19.49
C ARG A 40 -4.46 -6.73 18.12
N ARG A 41 -5.15 -5.99 17.25
CA ARG A 41 -4.61 -5.56 15.94
C ARG A 41 -3.68 -4.36 16.14
N THR A 42 -2.46 -4.63 16.58
CA THR A 42 -1.44 -3.61 16.87
C THR A 42 -0.14 -3.86 16.11
N ARG A 43 -0.04 -4.98 15.37
CA ARG A 43 1.11 -5.24 14.51
C ARG A 43 0.88 -4.53 13.17
N CYS A 44 1.73 -3.56 12.86
CA CYS A 44 1.81 -2.96 11.53
C CYS A 44 2.04 -4.05 10.49
N SER A 45 1.14 -4.15 9.52
CA SER A 45 1.20 -5.20 8.50
C SER A 45 0.57 -4.84 7.18
N SER A 46 -0.27 -3.80 7.10
CA SER A 46 -0.74 -3.30 5.81
C SER A 46 0.01 -2.04 5.42
N ARG A 47 0.33 -1.97 4.14
CA ARG A 47 0.91 -0.82 3.47
C ARG A 47 -0.22 -0.17 2.70
N ARG A 48 -0.51 1.11 2.95
CA ARG A 48 -1.49 1.88 2.16
C ARG A 48 -0.88 3.23 1.89
N TYR A 49 -0.22 3.36 0.74
CA TYR A 49 0.27 4.63 0.24
C TYR A 49 -0.69 5.11 -0.85
N SER A 50 -0.90 6.42 -0.88
CA SER A 50 -1.57 7.11 -1.98
C SER A 50 -0.48 7.83 -2.77
N LEU A 51 -0.27 7.43 -4.03
CA LEU A 51 0.74 8.00 -4.92
C LEU A 51 0.05 8.77 -6.04
N LEU A 52 0.66 9.88 -6.44
CA LEU A 52 0.24 10.67 -7.60
C LEU A 52 1.47 10.88 -8.49
N VAL A 53 1.43 10.31 -9.70
CA VAL A 53 2.50 10.42 -10.69
C VAL A 53 2.16 11.58 -11.62
N ALA A 54 3.01 12.59 -11.65
CA ALA A 54 2.88 13.72 -12.56
C ALA A 54 3.83 13.53 -13.74
N VAL A 55 3.29 13.54 -14.96
CA VAL A 55 4.02 13.39 -16.22
C VAL A 55 4.07 14.73 -16.92
N ASP A 56 5.27 15.19 -17.27
CA ASP A 56 5.47 16.42 -18.03
C ASP A 56 5.03 16.19 -19.50
N ASP A 57 4.13 17.04 -20.02
CA ASP A 57 3.71 17.02 -21.45
C ASP A 57 4.17 18.25 -22.25
N SER A 58 5.13 19.01 -21.72
CA SER A 58 5.62 20.26 -22.32
C SER A 58 6.31 20.07 -23.67
N GLU A 59 6.45 21.16 -24.42
CA GLU A 59 7.17 21.19 -25.69
C GLU A 59 8.63 20.71 -25.54
N SER A 60 9.25 20.91 -24.38
CA SER A 60 10.60 20.42 -24.09
C SER A 60 10.71 18.89 -24.08
N MET A 61 9.66 18.18 -23.67
CA MET A 61 9.59 16.72 -23.71
C MET A 61 9.47 16.18 -25.13
N ALA A 62 8.81 16.94 -26.02
CA ALA A 62 8.72 16.63 -27.44
C ALA A 62 10.04 16.90 -28.17
N LEU A 63 10.66 18.05 -27.92
CA LEU A 63 11.91 18.47 -28.57
C LEU A 63 13.12 17.63 -28.15
N SER A 64 13.14 17.15 -26.91
CA SER A 64 14.23 16.30 -26.38
C SER A 64 14.15 14.84 -26.86
N GLY A 65 13.03 14.41 -27.45
CA GLY A 65 12.78 13.00 -27.77
C GLY A 65 12.64 12.10 -26.55
N ALA A 66 12.51 12.67 -25.34
CA ALA A 66 12.40 11.93 -24.08
C ALA A 66 10.99 11.38 -23.82
N ALA A 67 9.98 11.85 -24.55
CA ALA A 67 8.59 11.46 -24.36
C ALA A 67 8.34 9.92 -24.41
N PRO A 68 8.86 9.16 -25.40
CA PRO A 68 8.66 7.71 -25.44
C PRO A 68 9.28 7.00 -24.23
N LEU A 69 10.48 7.41 -23.81
CA LEU A 69 11.17 6.83 -22.66
C LEU A 69 10.44 7.14 -21.35
N ALA A 70 9.91 8.35 -21.21
CA ALA A 70 9.14 8.74 -20.03
C ALA A 70 7.85 7.91 -19.91
N VAL A 71 7.16 7.65 -21.02
CA VAL A 71 5.96 6.79 -21.05
C VAL A 71 6.33 5.36 -20.64
N GLU A 72 7.42 4.80 -21.16
CA GLU A 72 7.88 3.46 -20.80
C GLU A 72 8.28 3.36 -19.32
N ALA A 73 8.97 4.38 -18.80
CA ALA A 73 9.36 4.47 -17.40
C ALA A 73 8.12 4.52 -16.48
N VAL A 74 7.11 5.31 -16.84
CA VAL A 74 5.84 5.38 -16.10
C VAL A 74 5.12 4.02 -16.16
N GLY A 75 5.04 3.37 -17.32
CA GLY A 75 4.44 2.04 -17.44
C GLY A 75 5.14 0.99 -16.57
N THR A 76 6.47 1.02 -16.53
CA THR A 76 7.29 0.14 -15.68
C THR A 76 7.05 0.41 -14.20
N LEU A 77 7.00 1.69 -13.81
CA LEU A 77 6.73 2.11 -12.44
C LEU A 77 5.33 1.66 -12.00
N LEU A 78 4.29 1.87 -12.82
CA LEU A 78 2.92 1.46 -12.53
C LEU A 78 2.81 -0.06 -12.39
N THR A 79 3.51 -0.83 -13.23
CA THR A 79 3.56 -2.29 -13.13
C THR A 79 4.18 -2.75 -11.80
N GLY A 80 5.28 -2.12 -11.38
CA GLY A 80 5.89 -2.39 -10.08
C GLY A 80 5.00 -2.02 -8.89
N LEU A 81 4.30 -0.88 -8.97
CA LEU A 81 3.36 -0.44 -7.93
C LEU A 81 2.15 -1.37 -7.81
N ALA A 82 1.65 -1.91 -8.92
CA ALA A 82 0.57 -2.89 -8.93
C ALA A 82 0.98 -4.19 -8.21
N GLN A 83 2.21 -4.68 -8.43
CA GLN A 83 2.74 -5.86 -7.72
C GLN A 83 2.96 -5.62 -6.22
N LEU A 84 3.26 -4.39 -5.82
CA LEU A 84 3.49 -4.00 -4.43
C LEU A 84 2.19 -3.82 -3.62
N GLU A 85 1.03 -3.98 -4.25
CA GLU A 85 -0.30 -3.73 -3.65
C GLU A 85 -0.35 -2.36 -2.96
N VAL A 86 0.20 -1.34 -3.63
CA VAL A 86 0.12 0.05 -3.15
C VAL A 86 -1.34 0.50 -3.15
N GLY A 87 -1.74 1.22 -2.11
CA GLY A 87 -3.13 1.50 -1.78
C GLY A 87 -3.92 2.18 -2.90
N SER A 88 -3.47 3.35 -3.34
CA SER A 88 -4.05 4.08 -4.47
C SER A 88 -2.95 4.75 -5.29
N VAL A 89 -3.10 4.78 -6.60
CA VAL A 89 -2.12 5.36 -7.53
C VAL A 89 -2.87 6.14 -8.58
N GLY A 90 -2.65 7.44 -8.65
CA GLY A 90 -3.17 8.31 -9.71
C GLY A 90 -2.06 8.75 -10.67
N VAL A 91 -2.43 9.10 -11.90
CA VAL A 91 -1.52 9.65 -12.91
C VAL A 91 -2.12 10.92 -13.48
N LEU A 92 -1.33 11.97 -13.61
CA LEU A 92 -1.71 13.22 -14.27
C LEU A 92 -0.64 13.67 -15.26
N ALA A 93 -1.04 14.41 -16.28
CA ALA A 93 -0.16 15.17 -17.15
C ALA A 93 -0.17 16.66 -16.75
N PHE A 94 0.98 17.32 -16.84
CA PHE A 94 1.11 18.75 -16.58
C PHE A 94 2.01 19.45 -17.61
N ALA A 95 1.58 20.62 -18.09
CA ALA A 95 2.38 21.66 -18.76
C ALA A 95 1.53 22.92 -18.98
N ASP A 96 0.80 23.01 -20.09
CA ASP A 96 -0.17 24.08 -20.39
C ASP A 96 -1.49 23.95 -19.60
N GLY A 97 -1.63 22.86 -18.87
CA GLY A 97 -2.72 22.59 -17.95
C GLY A 97 -2.45 21.33 -17.15
N VAL A 98 -3.35 21.00 -16.21
CA VAL A 98 -3.31 19.74 -15.47
C VAL A 98 -4.43 18.84 -15.95
N ARG A 99 -4.08 17.66 -16.47
CA ARG A 99 -5.04 16.66 -16.92
C ARG A 99 -4.86 15.37 -16.13
N LEU A 100 -5.88 14.96 -15.40
CA LEU A 100 -5.88 13.66 -14.74
C LEU A 100 -5.99 12.56 -15.81
N LEU A 101 -4.97 11.72 -15.93
CA LEU A 101 -4.92 10.60 -16.87
C LEU A 101 -5.49 9.32 -16.26
N HIS A 102 -5.22 9.09 -14.97
CA HIS A 102 -5.70 7.93 -14.21
C HIS A 102 -6.12 8.35 -12.80
N PRO A 103 -7.39 8.18 -12.41
CA PRO A 103 -7.85 8.48 -11.06
C PRO A 103 -7.20 7.56 -10.01
N PRO A 104 -6.88 8.06 -8.80
CA PRO A 104 -6.25 7.26 -7.75
C PRO A 104 -7.06 6.03 -7.31
N ASP A 105 -8.39 6.12 -7.41
CA ASP A 105 -9.32 5.09 -6.94
C ASP A 105 -9.66 4.05 -8.02
N GLU A 106 -9.17 4.22 -9.25
CA GLU A 106 -9.37 3.27 -10.33
C GLU A 106 -8.24 2.21 -10.30
N PRO A 107 -8.55 0.91 -10.45
CA PRO A 107 -7.52 -0.13 -10.50
C PRO A 107 -6.61 0.07 -11.72
N LEU A 108 -5.30 -0.09 -11.51
CA LEU A 108 -4.33 -0.16 -12.61
C LEU A 108 -4.59 -1.44 -13.42
N SER A 109 -5.39 -1.35 -14.48
CA SER A 109 -5.61 -2.47 -15.40
C SER A 109 -4.30 -2.83 -16.08
N GLY A 110 -3.75 -4.01 -15.77
CA GLY A 110 -2.46 -4.48 -16.27
C GLY A 110 -2.44 -4.91 -17.75
N ALA A 111 -3.29 -4.34 -18.60
CA ALA A 111 -3.35 -4.68 -20.01
C ALA A 111 -3.01 -3.46 -20.88
N ALA A 112 -1.75 -3.39 -21.32
CA ALA A 112 -1.46 -2.71 -22.57
C ALA A 112 -2.12 -3.54 -23.69
N PRO A 113 -2.99 -2.98 -24.55
CA PRO A 113 -3.33 -3.65 -25.79
C PRO A 113 -2.06 -3.71 -26.64
N LEU A 114 -1.71 -4.94 -27.06
CA LEU A 114 -0.72 -5.18 -28.11
C LEU A 114 -1.14 -4.53 -29.42
#